data_AF-A0A2G9SSY3-F1
#
_entry.id   AF-A0A2G9SSY3-F1
#
_cell.length_a   1.000
_cell.length_b   1.000
_cell.length_c   1.000
_cell.angle_alpha   90.00
_cell.angle_beta   90.00
_cell.angle_gamma   90.00
#
_symmetry.space_group_name_H-M   'P 1'
#
loop_
_entity.id
_entity.type
_entity.pdbx_description
1 polymer ?
#
loop_
_entity_poly.entity_id
_entity_poly.type
_entity_poly.pdbx_seq_one_letter_code
_entity_poly.pdbx_strand_id
1 'polypeptide(L)'
;MKEHAHCATIKVLFAFHLLFLQILHKSAQAQMRPLGDASTRDSLSLEQYLDLVLAANPTAISAELEADVAEATLRNAYGEFDPIFEGKIERKTKSGLPTVDFLSAGLELPIGSLFGPKFVAKYKRGTGSRLSSVDLTGAEGEAEIGVKSPTLARYLFRQAPCNVRKSRAAPRPFAC
;
A
#
# COMPACT_ATOMS: atom_id res chain seq x y z
N MET A 1 1.92 36.05 -24.70
CA MET A 1 1.80 36.00 -23.21
C MET A 1 2.44 34.73 -22.60
N LYS A 2 3.58 34.23 -23.13
CA LYS A 2 4.23 32.98 -22.64
C LYS A 2 5.56 33.20 -21.90
N GLU A 3 6.12 34.41 -21.91
CA GLU A 3 7.43 34.68 -21.32
C GLU A 3 7.42 34.91 -19.80
N HIS A 4 6.28 35.24 -19.19
CA HIS A 4 6.22 35.48 -17.75
C HIS A 4 6.19 34.20 -16.89
N ALA A 5 5.91 33.03 -17.47
CA ALA A 5 5.76 31.78 -16.72
C ALA A 5 7.11 31.16 -16.29
N HIS A 6 8.17 31.32 -17.10
CA HIS A 6 9.49 30.75 -16.82
C HIS A 6 10.25 31.48 -15.69
N CYS A 7 9.96 32.76 -15.48
CA CYS A 7 10.57 33.54 -14.40
C CYS A 7 10.00 33.15 -13.02
N ALA A 8 8.73 32.75 -12.95
CA ALA A 8 8.07 32.38 -11.71
C ALA A 8 8.54 31.00 -11.20
N THR A 9 8.74 30.03 -12.09
CA THR A 9 9.20 28.67 -11.71
C THR A 9 10.62 28.66 -11.17
N ILE A 10 11.52 29.48 -11.72
CA ILE A 10 12.90 29.59 -11.21
C ILE A 10 12.92 30.19 -9.80
N LYS A 11 12.06 31.17 -9.51
CA LYS A 11 11.95 31.78 -8.17
C LYS A 11 11.41 30.79 -7.13
N VAL A 12 10.43 29.97 -7.49
CA VAL A 12 9.88 28.93 -6.59
C VAL A 12 10.92 27.85 -6.28
N LEU A 13 11.69 27.42 -7.28
CA LEU A 13 12.74 26.41 -7.09
C LEU A 13 13.87 26.94 -6.18
N PHE A 14 14.25 28.21 -6.34
CA PHE A 14 15.28 28.85 -5.50
C PHE A 14 14.80 29.07 -4.06
N ALA A 15 13.53 29.43 -3.87
CA ALA A 15 12.91 29.53 -2.54
C ALA A 15 12.83 28.17 -1.85
N PHE A 16 12.52 27.09 -2.59
CA PHE A 16 12.50 25.73 -2.05
C PHE A 16 13.89 25.25 -1.66
N HIS A 17 14.92 25.57 -2.47
CA HIS A 17 16.30 25.26 -2.14
C HIS A 17 16.80 26.02 -0.90
N LEU A 18 16.45 27.31 -0.77
CA LEU A 18 16.75 28.11 0.42
C LEU A 18 16.04 27.56 1.67
N LEU A 19 14.77 27.18 1.56
CA LEU A 19 14.01 26.57 2.65
C LEU A 19 14.61 25.21 3.07
N PHE A 20 15.03 24.40 2.10
CA PHE A 20 15.67 23.11 2.35
C PHE A 20 17.04 23.28 3.03
N LEU A 21 17.82 24.29 2.64
CA LEU A 21 19.10 24.61 3.27
C LEU A 21 18.93 25.09 4.73
N GLN A 22 17.84 25.80 5.02
CA GLN A 22 17.49 26.26 6.38
C GLN A 22 17.08 25.09 7.28
N ILE A 23 16.35 24.10 6.75
CA ILE A 23 15.96 22.90 7.50
C ILE A 23 17.21 22.05 7.84
N LEU A 24 18.14 21.89 6.90
CA LEU A 24 19.39 21.15 7.13
C LEU A 24 20.29 21.80 8.20
N HIS A 25 20.34 23.13 8.29
CA HIS A 25 21.10 23.82 9.34
C HIS A 25 20.47 23.67 10.73
N LYS A 26 19.13 23.58 10.83
CA LYS A 26 18.46 23.35 12.13
C LYS A 26 18.73 21.95 12.70
N SER A 27 18.84 20.93 11.86
CA SER A 27 19.19 19.57 12.31
C SER A 27 20.61 19.45 12.87
N ALA A 28 21.56 20.27 12.41
CA ALA A 28 22.95 20.23 12.88
C ALA A 28 23.13 20.81 14.30
N GLN A 29 22.21 21.67 14.77
CA GLN A 29 22.29 22.29 16.09
C GLN A 29 21.54 21.52 17.19
N ALA A 30 20.87 20.42 16.86
CA ALA A 30 20.12 19.63 17.85
C ALA A 30 20.99 18.72 18.74
N GLN A 31 22.31 18.68 18.54
CA GLN A 31 23.22 17.76 19.27
C GLN A 31 24.34 18.43 20.08
N MET A 32 24.42 19.75 20.15
CA MET A 32 25.31 20.45 21.09
C MET A 32 24.52 21.03 22.24
N ARG A 33 24.24 20.18 23.25
CA ARG A 33 23.90 20.66 24.59
C ARG A 33 25.17 21.24 25.23
N PRO A 34 25.16 22.49 25.74
CA PRO A 34 26.27 23.00 26.51
C PRO A 34 26.40 22.20 27.81
N LEU A 35 27.61 21.72 28.13
CA LEU A 35 27.95 21.24 29.46
C LEU A 35 27.96 22.46 30.40
N GLY A 36 26.84 22.69 31.08
CA GLY A 36 26.72 23.70 32.13
C GLY A 36 27.31 23.18 33.44
N ASP A 37 28.25 23.95 33.96
CA ASP A 37 28.83 24.06 35.32
C ASP A 37 28.78 22.89 36.33
N ALA A 38 29.97 22.66 36.87
CA ALA A 38 30.27 21.75 37.95
C ALA A 38 29.72 22.21 39.33
N SER A 39 29.45 21.20 40.17
CA SER A 39 29.32 21.25 41.64
C SER A 39 27.90 21.44 42.23
N THR A 40 27.10 20.39 42.14
CA THR A 40 26.14 20.00 43.19
C THR A 40 26.19 18.49 43.32
N ARG A 41 26.83 17.98 44.40
CA ARG A 41 26.94 16.55 44.80
C ARG A 41 26.29 15.56 43.82
N ASP A 42 27.05 15.22 42.78
CA ASP A 42 26.61 14.46 41.61
C ASP A 42 26.79 12.95 41.85
N SER A 43 26.19 12.44 42.93
CA SER A 43 26.16 11.01 43.19
C SER A 43 24.78 10.49 42.81
N LEU A 44 24.62 10.08 41.55
CA LEU A 44 23.50 9.25 41.12
C LEU A 44 23.44 8.00 42.01
N SER A 45 22.26 7.66 42.51
CA SER A 45 22.09 6.34 43.13
C SER A 45 22.35 5.27 42.07
N LEU A 46 22.81 4.09 42.50
CA LEU A 46 23.07 2.98 41.57
C LEU A 46 21.85 2.67 40.70
N GLU A 47 20.64 2.75 41.28
CA GLU A 47 19.37 2.55 40.57
C GLU A 47 19.18 3.60 39.46
N GLN A 48 19.37 4.89 39.78
CA GLN A 48 19.24 5.97 38.80
C GLN A 48 20.27 5.86 37.68
N TYR A 49 21.49 5.41 37.99
CA TYR A 49 22.51 5.17 36.98
C TYR A 49 22.12 4.00 36.06
N LEU A 50 21.63 2.89 36.63
CA LEU A 50 21.19 1.72 35.87
C LEU A 50 20.00 2.05 34.96
N ASP A 51 19.02 2.80 35.45
CA ASP A 51 17.88 3.24 34.64
C ASP A 51 18.32 4.07 33.44
N LEU A 52 19.28 4.98 33.64
CA LEU A 52 19.80 5.85 32.59
C LEU A 52 20.60 5.06 31.55
N VAL A 53 21.39 4.08 31.99
CA VAL A 53 22.13 3.17 31.10
C VAL A 53 21.17 2.26 30.33
N LEU A 54 20.15 1.70 30.98
CA LEU A 54 19.17 0.82 30.33
C LEU A 54 18.33 1.59 29.31
N ALA A 55 17.90 2.81 29.64
CA ALA A 55 17.15 3.67 28.72
C ALA A 55 17.97 4.08 27.48
N ALA A 56 19.28 4.26 27.62
CA ALA A 56 20.16 4.60 26.51
C ALA A 56 20.77 3.38 25.80
N ASN A 57 20.52 2.15 26.29
CA ASN A 57 21.17 0.97 25.77
C ASN A 57 20.57 0.58 24.41
N PRO A 58 21.39 0.52 23.34
CA PRO A 58 20.89 0.20 21.99
C PRO A 58 20.29 -1.21 21.89
N THR A 59 20.76 -2.17 22.69
CA THR A 59 20.22 -3.53 22.70
C THR A 59 18.85 -3.60 23.37
N ALA A 60 18.63 -2.82 24.44
CA ALA A 60 17.33 -2.72 25.08
C ALA A 60 16.29 -2.08 24.15
N ILE A 61 16.67 -0.97 23.50
CA ILE A 61 15.83 -0.29 22.50
C ILE A 61 15.50 -1.23 21.32
N SER A 62 16.48 -1.99 20.84
CA SER A 62 16.27 -2.94 19.74
C SER A 62 15.29 -4.06 20.12
N ALA A 63 15.39 -4.58 21.34
CA ALA A 63 14.47 -5.61 21.83
C ALA A 63 13.03 -5.11 21.95
N GLU A 64 12.84 -3.85 22.38
CA GLU A 64 11.51 -3.22 22.43
C GLU A 64 10.91 -3.04 21.02
N LEU A 65 11.72 -2.58 20.06
CA LEU A 65 11.28 -2.45 18.65
C LEU A 65 10.89 -3.80 18.03
N GLU A 66 11.58 -4.90 18.37
CA GLU A 66 11.19 -6.24 17.91
C GLU A 66 9.82 -6.65 18.43
N ALA A 67 9.49 -6.31 19.68
CA ALA A 67 8.17 -6.57 20.26
C ALA A 67 7.08 -5.77 19.53
N ASP A 68 7.33 -4.49 19.25
CA ASP A 68 6.40 -3.64 18.48
C ASP A 68 6.17 -4.17 17.06
N VAL A 69 7.22 -4.63 16.39
CA VAL A 69 7.13 -5.25 15.05
C VAL A 69 6.32 -6.54 15.10
N ALA A 70 6.52 -7.36 16.13
CA ALA A 70 5.75 -8.59 16.31
C ALA A 70 4.25 -8.28 16.52
N GLU A 71 3.92 -7.29 17.35
CA GLU A 71 2.53 -6.86 17.55
C GLU A 71 1.92 -6.30 16.25
N ALA A 72 2.64 -5.45 15.53
CA ALA A 72 2.18 -4.92 14.25
C ALA A 72 1.94 -6.05 13.22
N THR A 73 2.79 -7.08 13.23
CA THR A 73 2.63 -8.26 12.38
C THR A 73 1.35 -9.02 12.72
N LEU A 74 1.07 -9.24 14.01
CA LEU A 74 -0.18 -9.87 14.45
C LEU A 74 -1.41 -9.04 14.04
N ARG A 75 -1.36 -7.73 14.24
CA ARG A 75 -2.44 -6.81 13.87
C ARG A 75 -2.70 -6.82 12.35
N ASN A 76 -1.64 -6.83 11.55
CA ASN A 76 -1.75 -6.95 10.10
C ASN A 76 -2.38 -8.29 9.69
N ALA A 77 -1.95 -9.40 10.31
CA ALA A 77 -2.54 -10.72 10.06
C ALA A 77 -4.04 -10.76 10.39
N TYR A 78 -4.49 -10.04 11.42
CA TYR A 78 -5.91 -9.91 11.71
C TYR A 78 -6.66 -9.02 10.69
N GLY A 79 -6.05 -7.94 10.24
CA GLY A 79 -6.63 -7.06 9.21
C GLY A 79 -6.82 -7.74 7.85
N GLU A 80 -6.09 -8.83 7.56
CA GLU A 80 -6.31 -9.62 6.34
C GLU A 80 -7.67 -10.35 6.30
N PHE A 81 -8.38 -10.44 7.44
CA PHE A 81 -9.73 -10.99 7.51
C PHE A 81 -10.85 -9.95 7.37
N ASP A 82 -10.51 -8.66 7.30
CA ASP A 82 -11.49 -7.60 7.19
C ASP A 82 -12.01 -7.43 5.75
N PRO A 83 -13.26 -6.95 5.58
CA PRO A 83 -13.75 -6.55 4.27
C PRO A 83 -12.89 -5.47 3.63
N ILE A 84 -12.52 -5.67 2.38
CA ILE A 84 -11.87 -4.65 1.55
C ILE A 84 -12.95 -3.93 0.75
N PHE A 85 -13.05 -2.62 0.95
CA PHE A 85 -13.92 -1.74 0.16
C PHE A 85 -13.10 -1.06 -0.93
N GLU A 86 -13.49 -1.25 -2.18
CA GLU A 86 -12.85 -0.63 -3.35
C GLU A 86 -13.80 0.39 -3.97
N GLY A 87 -13.34 1.62 -4.17
CA GLY A 87 -14.11 2.69 -4.79
C GLY A 87 -13.28 3.41 -5.83
N LYS A 88 -13.82 3.55 -7.05
CA LYS A 88 -13.14 4.19 -8.17
C LYS A 88 -14.12 5.07 -8.94
N ILE A 89 -13.77 6.34 -9.09
CA ILE A 89 -14.53 7.31 -9.87
C ILE A 89 -13.56 7.92 -10.89
N GLU A 90 -13.85 7.77 -12.18
CA GLU A 90 -13.10 8.39 -13.26
C GLU A 90 -14.03 9.22 -14.14
N ARG A 91 -13.71 10.50 -14.30
CA ARG A 91 -14.43 11.39 -15.22
C ARG A 91 -13.45 12.10 -16.12
N LYS A 92 -13.64 11.97 -17.44
CA LYS A 92 -12.88 12.70 -18.47
C LYS A 92 -13.86 13.38 -19.40
N THR A 93 -13.68 14.68 -19.59
CA THR A 93 -14.51 15.50 -20.49
C THR A 93 -13.65 15.99 -21.64
N LYS A 94 -14.20 15.95 -22.87
CA LYS A 94 -13.59 16.60 -24.03
C LYS A 94 -14.66 17.48 -24.68
N SER A 95 -14.34 18.76 -24.84
CA SER A 95 -15.24 19.75 -25.46
C SER A 95 -16.61 19.86 -24.81
N GLY A 96 -16.66 19.85 -23.46
CA GLY A 96 -17.91 20.01 -22.69
C GLY A 96 -18.79 18.76 -22.59
N LEU A 97 -18.44 17.67 -23.30
CA LEU A 97 -19.17 16.40 -23.22
C LEU A 97 -18.39 15.37 -22.38
N PRO A 98 -19.06 14.60 -21.50
CA PRO A 98 -18.44 13.50 -20.78
C PRO A 98 -18.00 12.43 -21.78
N THR A 99 -16.69 12.28 -21.92
CA THR A 99 -16.05 11.33 -22.83
C THR A 99 -15.85 9.97 -22.15
N VAL A 100 -15.58 10.00 -20.84
CA VAL A 100 -15.47 8.85 -19.95
C VAL A 100 -16.14 9.24 -18.63
N ASP A 101 -17.13 8.49 -18.18
CA ASP A 101 -17.70 8.58 -16.84
C ASP A 101 -17.83 7.16 -16.28
N PHE A 102 -16.95 6.80 -15.37
CA PHE A 102 -16.83 5.45 -14.81
C PHE A 102 -16.90 5.52 -13.29
N LEU A 103 -17.80 4.73 -12.72
CA LEU A 103 -17.99 4.54 -11.30
C LEU A 103 -17.88 3.04 -11.02
N SER A 104 -17.06 2.66 -10.06
CA SER A 104 -16.94 1.30 -9.55
C SER A 104 -16.94 1.34 -8.04
N ALA A 105 -17.75 0.49 -7.42
CA ALA A 105 -17.77 0.22 -6.01
C ALA A 105 -17.70 -1.30 -5.81
N GLY A 106 -16.85 -1.76 -4.90
CA GLY A 106 -16.59 -3.17 -4.66
C GLY A 106 -16.45 -3.46 -3.18
N LEU A 107 -16.86 -4.66 -2.81
CA LEU A 107 -16.69 -5.26 -1.51
C LEU A 107 -16.10 -6.65 -1.71
N GLU A 108 -14.91 -6.88 -1.15
CA GLU A 108 -14.27 -8.20 -1.13
C GLU A 108 -14.19 -8.68 0.32
N LEU A 109 -14.78 -9.84 0.59
CA LEU A 109 -14.86 -10.49 1.91
C LEU A 109 -14.03 -11.78 1.91
N PRO A 110 -12.89 -11.82 2.61
CA PRO A 110 -12.09 -13.03 2.75
C PRO A 110 -12.74 -14.00 3.75
N ILE A 111 -12.92 -15.27 3.36
CA ILE A 111 -13.59 -16.26 4.21
C ILE A 111 -12.52 -17.00 5.04
N GLY A 112 -12.06 -16.38 6.13
CA GLY A 112 -11.37 -17.01 7.27
C GLY A 112 -10.11 -17.84 7.03
N SER A 113 -9.54 -17.87 5.82
CA SER A 113 -8.35 -18.66 5.50
C SER A 113 -7.42 -17.91 4.54
N LEU A 114 -6.12 -17.96 4.81
CA LEU A 114 -5.05 -17.37 3.99
C LEU A 114 -5.08 -17.85 2.52
N PHE A 115 -5.67 -19.03 2.26
CA PHE A 115 -5.84 -19.60 0.92
C PHE A 115 -7.31 -19.91 0.59
N GLY A 116 -8.23 -19.26 1.31
CA GLY A 116 -9.66 -19.49 1.21
C GLY A 116 -10.32 -18.88 -0.03
N PRO A 117 -11.57 -19.28 -0.32
CA PRO A 117 -12.40 -18.51 -1.23
C PRO A 117 -12.61 -17.10 -0.67
N LYS A 118 -12.78 -16.13 -1.56
CA LYS A 118 -13.17 -14.75 -1.25
C LYS A 118 -14.53 -14.49 -1.85
N PHE A 119 -15.45 -13.92 -1.07
CA PHE A 119 -16.72 -13.42 -1.60
C PHE A 119 -16.49 -12.03 -2.19
N VAL A 120 -17.05 -11.77 -3.36
CA VAL A 120 -16.87 -10.53 -4.09
C VAL A 120 -18.24 -10.02 -4.50
N ALA A 121 -18.54 -8.77 -4.15
CA ALA A 121 -19.70 -8.04 -4.64
C ALA A 121 -19.21 -6.73 -5.27
N LYS A 122 -19.55 -6.49 -6.53
CA LYS A 122 -19.10 -5.32 -7.29
C LYS A 122 -20.30 -4.66 -7.95
N TYR A 123 -20.27 -3.34 -8.02
CA TYR A 123 -21.20 -2.51 -8.75
C TYR A 123 -20.38 -1.57 -9.64
N LYS A 124 -20.63 -1.62 -10.94
CA LYS A 124 -19.94 -0.78 -11.92
C LYS A 124 -20.95 -0.06 -12.79
N ARG A 125 -20.65 1.20 -13.12
CA ARG A 125 -21.42 2.03 -14.04
C ARG A 125 -20.45 2.82 -14.90
N GLY A 126 -20.40 2.48 -16.18
CA GLY A 126 -19.60 3.15 -17.18
C GLY A 126 -20.47 3.72 -18.28
N THR A 127 -20.46 5.04 -18.44
CA THR A 127 -21.15 5.73 -19.54
C THR A 127 -20.18 6.67 -20.25
N GLY A 128 -20.31 6.81 -21.57
CA GLY A 128 -19.44 7.69 -22.36
C GLY A 128 -19.15 7.14 -23.74
N SER A 129 -18.79 8.02 -24.66
CA SER A 129 -18.54 7.68 -26.06
C SER A 129 -17.18 7.02 -26.31
N ARG A 130 -16.26 7.04 -25.32
CA ARG A 130 -14.90 6.45 -25.44
C ARG A 130 -14.56 5.49 -24.31
N LEU A 131 -15.57 4.85 -23.72
CA LEU A 131 -15.35 3.73 -22.79
C LEU A 131 -15.00 2.46 -23.57
N SER A 132 -14.27 1.54 -22.91
CA SER A 132 -14.08 0.20 -23.45
C SER A 132 -15.43 -0.53 -23.46
N SER A 133 -15.63 -1.48 -24.38
CA SER A 133 -16.88 -2.27 -24.43
C SER A 133 -17.09 -3.17 -23.20
N VAL A 134 -16.05 -3.40 -22.41
CA VAL A 134 -16.10 -4.19 -21.17
C VAL A 134 -16.57 -3.34 -19.99
N ASP A 135 -16.21 -2.06 -19.99
CA ASP A 135 -16.58 -1.11 -18.94
C ASP A 135 -17.90 -0.39 -19.25
N LEU A 136 -18.35 -0.42 -20.51
CA LEU A 136 -19.58 0.21 -20.94
C LEU A 136 -20.78 -0.57 -20.40
N THR A 137 -21.55 0.05 -19.51
CA THR A 137 -22.72 -0.56 -18.90
C THR A 137 -24.01 0.14 -19.35
N GLY A 138 -25.16 -0.47 -19.08
CA GLY A 138 -26.46 0.18 -19.19
C GLY A 138 -26.62 1.40 -18.26
N ALA A 139 -27.72 2.14 -18.43
CA ALA A 139 -28.02 3.34 -17.64
C ALA A 139 -28.12 3.06 -16.12
N GLU A 140 -28.59 1.86 -15.78
CA GLU A 140 -28.78 1.38 -14.41
C GLU A 140 -27.49 0.82 -13.76
N GLY A 141 -26.40 0.67 -14.53
CA GLY A 141 -25.18 -0.02 -14.08
C GLY A 141 -25.30 -1.54 -14.05
N GLU A 142 -24.22 -2.22 -13.65
CA GLU A 142 -24.13 -3.67 -13.52
C GLU A 142 -23.69 -4.05 -12.10
N ALA A 143 -24.38 -5.02 -11.51
CA ALA A 143 -24.01 -5.61 -10.23
C ALA A 143 -23.54 -7.05 -10.43
N GLU A 144 -22.36 -7.36 -9.90
CA GLU A 144 -21.73 -8.67 -9.97
C GLU A 144 -21.54 -9.21 -8.55
N ILE A 145 -21.97 -10.46 -8.31
CA ILE A 145 -21.73 -11.17 -7.06
C ILE A 145 -21.11 -12.51 -7.38
N GLY A 146 -20.05 -12.89 -6.68
CA GLY A 146 -19.35 -14.13 -6.94
C GLY A 146 -18.41 -14.57 -5.83
N VAL A 147 -17.86 -15.78 -6.01
CA VAL A 147 -16.84 -16.34 -5.13
C VAL A 147 -15.56 -16.53 -5.94
N LYS A 148 -14.49 -15.85 -5.54
CA LYS A 148 -13.16 -15.97 -6.12
C LYS A 148 -12.35 -16.97 -5.32
N SER A 149 -12.00 -18.11 -5.91
CA SER A 149 -11.15 -19.11 -5.26
C SER A 149 -9.82 -19.27 -6.00
N PRO A 150 -8.67 -19.08 -5.33
CA PRO A 150 -7.36 -19.27 -5.96
C PRO A 150 -7.06 -20.74 -6.28
N THR A 151 -7.67 -21.68 -5.55
CA THR A 151 -7.35 -23.13 -5.63
C THR A 151 -8.37 -23.91 -6.47
N LEU A 152 -9.61 -23.44 -6.57
CA LEU A 152 -10.69 -24.16 -7.28
C LEU A 152 -10.41 -24.30 -8.77
N ALA A 153 -9.85 -23.26 -9.40
CA ALA A 153 -9.44 -23.32 -10.81
C ALA A 153 -8.38 -24.41 -11.05
N ARG A 154 -7.41 -24.57 -10.15
CA ARG A 154 -6.33 -25.56 -10.29
C ARG A 154 -6.85 -27.00 -10.22
N TYR A 155 -7.91 -27.28 -9.46
CA TYR A 155 -8.51 -28.61 -9.38
C TYR A 155 -9.47 -28.90 -10.53
N LEU A 156 -10.28 -27.92 -10.95
CA LEU A 156 -11.26 -28.09 -12.04
C LEU A 156 -10.58 -28.21 -13.41
N PHE A 157 -9.54 -27.42 -13.69
CA PHE A 157 -8.83 -27.48 -14.99
C PHE A 157 -7.79 -28.60 -15.09
N ARG A 158 -7.47 -29.30 -14.00
CA ARG A 158 -6.61 -30.51 -14.03
C ARG A 158 -7.33 -31.74 -14.60
N GLN A 159 -8.65 -31.70 -14.74
CA GLN A 159 -9.46 -32.83 -15.21
C GLN A 159 -9.82 -32.80 -16.69
N ALA A 160 -9.33 -31.81 -17.46
CA ALA A 160 -9.29 -31.98 -18.92
C ALA A 160 -8.36 -33.16 -19.22
N PRO A 161 -8.80 -34.21 -19.93
CA PRO A 161 -8.08 -35.48 -19.99
C PRO A 161 -6.78 -35.33 -20.80
N CYS A 162 -5.68 -34.98 -20.14
CA CYS A 162 -4.32 -35.21 -20.63
C CYS A 162 -3.95 -36.70 -20.71
N ASN A 163 -4.95 -37.61 -20.75
CA ASN A 163 -4.76 -39.05 -20.77
C ASN A 163 -4.99 -39.68 -22.15
N VAL A 164 -5.27 -38.89 -23.19
CA VAL A 164 -5.27 -39.39 -24.57
C VAL A 164 -3.96 -38.99 -25.24
N ARG A 165 -2.95 -39.87 -25.11
CA ARG A 165 -1.71 -40.02 -25.90
C ARG A 165 -0.47 -40.26 -25.03
N LYS A 166 -0.51 -41.30 -24.19
CA LYS A 166 0.71 -41.92 -23.63
C LYS A 166 1.29 -43.04 -24.50
N SER A 167 0.77 -43.26 -25.72
CA SER A 167 1.26 -44.32 -26.63
C SER A 167 2.18 -43.84 -27.76
N ARG A 168 2.66 -42.58 -27.74
CA ARG A 168 3.70 -42.15 -28.68
C ARG A 168 4.86 -41.51 -27.93
N ALA A 169 5.91 -42.32 -27.73
CA ALA A 169 7.18 -41.90 -27.19
C ALA A 169 7.76 -40.73 -27.99
N ALA A 170 7.83 -39.56 -27.35
CA ALA A 170 8.76 -38.49 -27.69
C ALA A 170 8.95 -37.62 -26.43
N PRO A 171 10.18 -37.45 -25.92
CA PRO A 171 10.42 -36.53 -24.82
C PRO A 171 10.43 -35.11 -25.37
N ARG A 172 9.48 -34.28 -24.95
CA ARG A 172 9.65 -32.82 -24.97
C ARG A 172 9.35 -32.26 -23.58
N PRO A 173 10.21 -31.38 -23.05
CA PRO A 173 10.03 -30.82 -21.73
C PRO A 173 9.04 -29.64 -21.81
N PHE A 174 8.18 -29.55 -20.79
CA PHE A 174 7.34 -28.41 -20.46
C PHE A 174 6.30 -27.98 -21.52
N ALA A 175 5.08 -28.54 -21.40
CA ALA A 175 3.83 -27.79 -21.54
C ALA A 175 2.63 -28.75 -21.36
N CYS A 176 1.74 -28.42 -20.42
CA CYS A 176 0.38 -28.13 -20.86
C CYS A 176 0.39 -26.70 -21.39
#